data_AF-A0A524JHT9-F1
#
_entry.id   AF-A0A524JHT9-F1
#
_cell.length_a   1.000
_cell.length_b   1.000
_cell.length_c   1.000
_cell.angle_alpha   90.00
_cell.angle_beta   90.00
_cell.angle_gamma   90.00
#
_symmetry.space_group_name_H-M   'P 1'
#
loop_
_entity.id
_entity.type
_entity.pdbx_description
1 polymer ?
#
loop_
_entity_poly.entity_id
_entity_poly.type
_entity_poly.pdbx_seq_one_letter_code
_entity_poly.pdbx_strand_id
1 'polypeptide(L)'
;MVEDQLGKNSDSEQGIIKTVKRIFEETLGNIGISTEARAQTLQQNIQTLLKTNSCEDCNLEMANLPKADLNGANLDGATWCNQCVCAAESIGQCVGCPSVDICTGPPTR
;
A
#
# COMPACT_ATOMS: atom_id res chain seq x y z
N MET A 1 20.31 -16.99 -19.26
CA MET A 1 19.34 -15.92 -19.58
C MET A 1 18.61 -15.61 -18.28
N VAL A 2 19.36 -15.00 -17.36
CA VAL A 2 19.20 -13.61 -16.84
C VAL A 2 18.04 -13.50 -15.84
N GLU A 3 18.43 -13.11 -14.63
CA GLU A 3 17.64 -12.86 -13.43
C GLU A 3 16.76 -11.62 -13.59
N ASP A 4 15.61 -11.57 -12.92
CA ASP A 4 15.17 -10.30 -12.34
C ASP A 4 14.62 -10.52 -10.93
N GLN A 5 15.36 -9.93 -9.99
CA GLN A 5 15.12 -9.89 -8.56
C GLN A 5 14.39 -8.58 -8.26
N LEU A 6 13.12 -8.60 -7.84
CA LEU A 6 12.63 -7.53 -6.98
C LEU A 6 11.40 -7.92 -6.14
N GLY A 7 11.64 -8.78 -5.15
CA GLY A 7 10.80 -8.89 -3.96
C GLY A 7 11.62 -8.63 -2.70
N LYS A 8 12.50 -7.63 -2.71
CA LYS A 8 13.33 -7.32 -1.55
C LYS A 8 12.55 -6.47 -0.54
N ASN A 9 12.41 -7.08 0.62
CA ASN A 9 12.64 -6.48 1.93
C ASN A 9 11.42 -5.90 2.66
N SER A 10 11.04 -6.59 3.73
CA SER A 10 10.61 -5.94 4.96
C SER A 10 11.28 -6.67 6.14
N ASP A 11 12.62 -6.75 6.10
CA ASP A 11 13.50 -7.10 7.22
C ASP A 11 13.64 -5.92 8.21
N SER A 12 12.56 -5.19 8.49
CA SER A 12 12.59 -3.96 9.31
C SER A 12 11.79 -4.05 10.61
N GLU A 13 11.07 -5.16 10.88
CA GLU A 13 10.46 -5.37 12.19
C GLU A 13 11.46 -6.10 13.12
N GLN A 14 12.37 -5.28 13.64
CA GLN A 14 13.60 -5.65 14.35
C GLN A 14 13.35 -6.48 15.63
N GLY A 15 14.03 -7.62 15.74
CA GLY A 15 14.24 -8.38 16.98
C GLY A 15 13.38 -9.62 17.15
N ILE A 16 12.16 -9.45 17.68
CA ILE A 16 11.28 -10.57 18.06
C ILE A 16 10.72 -11.28 16.82
N ILE A 17 10.32 -10.53 15.79
CA ILE A 17 9.68 -11.09 14.59
C ILE A 17 10.66 -11.96 13.78
N LYS A 18 11.94 -11.57 13.71
CA LYS A 18 12.99 -12.41 13.08
C LYS A 18 13.23 -13.72 13.85
N THR A 19 13.10 -13.69 15.17
CA THR A 19 13.22 -14.88 16.04
C THR A 19 12.00 -15.79 15.90
N VAL A 20 10.79 -15.22 15.83
CA VAL A 20 9.54 -15.97 15.61
C VAL A 20 9.53 -16.60 14.21
N LYS A 21 10.02 -15.93 13.17
CA LYS A 21 10.21 -16.49 11.82
C LYS A 21 11.16 -17.70 11.80
N ARG A 22 12.24 -17.65 12.59
CA ARG A 22 13.17 -18.79 12.74
C ARG A 22 12.54 -19.98 13.46
N ILE A 23 11.73 -19.73 14.51
CA ILE A 23 10.94 -20.79 15.17
C ILE A 23 9.84 -21.34 14.25
N PHE A 24 9.29 -20.50 13.36
CA PHE A 24 8.29 -20.86 12.35
C PHE A 24 8.82 -21.85 11.30
N GLU A 25 10.06 -21.68 10.86
CA GLU A 25 10.71 -22.59 9.89
C GLU A 25 11.02 -23.99 10.46
N GLU A 26 11.11 -24.13 11.78
CA GLU A 26 11.47 -25.41 12.42
C GLU A 26 10.28 -26.19 12.99
N THR A 27 9.13 -25.55 13.28
CA THR A 27 8.01 -26.23 13.99
C THR A 27 6.59 -25.90 13.54
N LEU A 28 6.35 -24.75 12.89
CA LEU A 28 4.99 -24.25 12.66
C LEU A 28 4.65 -24.00 11.19
N GLY A 29 5.52 -24.35 10.24
CA GLY A 29 5.27 -24.20 8.80
C GLY A 29 3.98 -24.88 8.28
N ASN A 30 3.40 -25.81 9.06
CA ASN A 30 2.12 -26.46 8.76
C ASN A 30 0.88 -25.75 9.33
N ILE A 31 1.05 -24.73 10.16
CA ILE A 31 -0.04 -23.94 10.74
C ILE A 31 0.09 -22.54 10.14
N GLY A 32 -0.75 -22.24 9.15
CA GLY A 32 -0.71 -21.01 8.36
C GLY A 32 -1.05 -19.76 9.18
N ILE A 33 -0.16 -19.35 10.07
CA ILE A 33 -0.30 -18.17 10.91
C ILE A 33 0.68 -17.11 10.40
N SER A 34 0.18 -16.21 9.55
CA SER A 34 0.91 -15.00 9.16
C SER A 34 0.57 -13.89 10.16
N THR A 35 1.46 -13.63 11.12
CA THR A 35 1.29 -12.52 12.06
C THR A 35 1.92 -11.26 11.49
N GLU A 36 1.09 -10.47 10.83
CA GLU A 36 1.42 -9.15 10.32
C GLU A 36 0.71 -8.09 11.22
N ALA A 37 1.48 -7.35 12.03
CA ALA A 37 1.03 -6.21 12.85
C ALA A 37 0.91 -4.86 12.08
N ARG A 38 -0.32 -4.32 12.03
CA ARG A 38 -0.88 -2.96 11.72
C ARG A 38 -0.04 -1.84 11.05
N ALA A 39 1.28 -1.80 11.17
CA ALA A 39 2.15 -0.99 10.29
C ALA A 39 2.19 -1.54 8.85
N GLN A 40 1.87 -2.83 8.64
CA GLN A 40 1.73 -3.35 7.27
C GLN A 40 0.55 -2.73 6.50
N THR A 41 -0.48 -2.15 7.14
CA THR A 41 -1.69 -1.73 6.42
C THR A 41 -1.41 -0.65 5.36
N LEU A 42 -0.59 0.37 5.64
CA LEU A 42 -0.28 1.42 4.65
C LEU A 42 0.54 0.86 3.46
N GLN A 43 1.58 0.10 3.75
CA GLN A 43 2.45 -0.47 2.71
C GLN A 43 1.72 -1.53 1.88
N GLN A 44 0.81 -2.31 2.49
CA GLN A 44 -0.04 -3.26 1.80
C GLN A 44 -1.09 -2.54 0.94
N ASN A 45 -1.68 -1.44 1.42
CA ASN A 45 -2.61 -0.63 0.63
C ASN A 45 -1.90 -0.01 -0.58
N ILE A 46 -0.69 0.52 -0.40
CA ILE A 46 0.13 1.02 -1.52
C ILE A 46 0.43 -0.11 -2.52
N GLN A 47 0.87 -1.28 -2.04
CA GLN A 47 1.13 -2.41 -2.94
C GLN A 47 -0.12 -2.90 -3.65
N THR A 48 -1.25 -2.94 -2.96
CA THR A 48 -2.55 -3.34 -3.54
C THR A 48 -2.89 -2.37 -4.65
N LEU A 49 -2.92 -1.06 -4.36
CA LEU A 49 -3.15 -0.01 -5.33
C LEU A 49 -2.24 -0.14 -6.57
N LEU A 50 -0.93 -0.31 -6.38
CA LEU A 50 0.02 -0.38 -7.50
C LEU A 50 -0.05 -1.69 -8.30
N LYS A 51 -0.51 -2.80 -7.69
CA LYS A 51 -0.61 -4.11 -8.36
C LYS A 51 -1.95 -4.31 -9.06
N THR A 52 -3.03 -3.86 -8.44
CA THR A 52 -4.41 -4.13 -8.90
C THR A 52 -5.04 -2.91 -9.56
N ASN A 53 -4.42 -1.73 -9.43
CA ASN A 53 -5.02 -0.46 -9.81
C ASN A 53 -6.36 -0.21 -9.09
N SER A 54 -6.53 -0.73 -7.88
CA SER A 54 -7.75 -0.55 -7.07
C SER A 54 -7.42 -0.61 -5.58
N CYS A 55 -7.98 0.30 -4.81
CA CYS A 55 -7.86 0.33 -3.36
C CYS A 55 -9.08 1.03 -2.73
N GLU A 56 -10.25 0.38 -2.84
CA GLU A 56 -11.50 0.84 -2.21
C GLU A 56 -11.39 0.84 -0.68
N ASP A 57 -11.89 1.89 -0.04
CA ASP A 57 -11.86 2.11 1.43
C ASP A 57 -10.46 2.03 2.07
N CYS A 58 -9.40 2.07 1.26
CA CYS A 58 -8.04 1.96 1.74
C CYS A 58 -7.62 3.21 2.51
N ASN A 59 -6.90 3.00 3.61
CA ASN A 59 -6.15 4.07 4.25
C ASN A 59 -4.80 4.26 3.56
N LEU A 60 -4.69 5.34 2.78
CA LEU A 60 -3.48 5.85 2.11
C LEU A 60 -3.01 7.16 2.75
N GLU A 61 -3.38 7.43 4.00
CA GLU A 61 -2.91 8.59 4.74
C GLU A 61 -1.37 8.57 4.83
N MET A 62 -0.74 9.70 4.53
CA MET A 62 0.72 9.83 4.42
C MET A 62 1.38 8.97 3.31
N ALA A 63 0.61 8.31 2.44
CA ALA A 63 1.17 7.61 1.30
C ALA A 63 1.92 8.59 0.39
N ASN A 64 3.22 8.36 0.23
CA ASN A 64 4.04 9.13 -0.68
C ASN A 64 3.97 8.47 -2.07
N LEU A 65 3.05 8.95 -2.91
CA LEU A 65 2.82 8.47 -4.28
C LEU A 65 3.19 9.50 -5.38
N PRO A 66 4.25 10.32 -5.24
CA PRO A 66 4.58 11.32 -6.25
C PRO A 66 4.98 10.59 -7.54
N LYS A 67 4.34 10.94 -8.66
CA LYS A 67 4.56 10.33 -9.98
C LYS A 67 4.10 8.87 -10.10
N ALA A 68 3.31 8.36 -9.15
CA ALA A 68 2.64 7.08 -9.35
C ALA A 68 1.64 7.22 -10.51
N ASP A 69 1.67 6.27 -11.45
CA ASP A 69 0.64 6.19 -12.48
C ASP A 69 -0.61 5.57 -11.85
N LEU A 70 -1.57 6.44 -11.51
CA LEU A 70 -2.86 6.04 -10.96
C LEU A 70 -3.97 6.15 -12.01
N ASN A 71 -3.64 6.26 -13.31
CA ASN A 71 -4.68 6.37 -14.34
C ASN A 71 -5.62 5.16 -14.28
N GLY A 72 -6.92 5.44 -14.13
CA GLY A 72 -7.93 4.39 -14.01
C GLY A 72 -7.98 3.69 -12.64
N ALA A 73 -7.23 4.16 -11.63
CA ALA A 73 -7.21 3.50 -10.32
C ALA A 73 -8.51 3.73 -9.54
N ASN A 74 -9.14 2.67 -9.01
CA ASN A 74 -10.31 2.85 -8.15
C ASN A 74 -9.90 3.28 -6.74
N LEU A 75 -10.30 4.48 -6.32
CA LEU A 75 -10.02 5.08 -5.01
C LEU A 75 -11.30 5.41 -4.25
N ASP A 76 -12.43 4.81 -4.58
CA ASP A 76 -13.69 5.04 -3.86
C ASP A 76 -13.53 4.78 -2.35
N GLY A 77 -14.00 5.71 -1.52
CA GLY A 77 -13.95 5.63 -0.07
C GLY A 77 -12.54 5.68 0.53
N ALA A 78 -11.49 5.74 -0.29
CA ALA A 78 -10.11 5.73 0.21
C ALA A 78 -9.81 7.00 1.02
N THR A 79 -9.17 6.85 2.17
CA THR A 79 -8.61 7.97 2.91
C THR A 79 -7.25 8.29 2.31
N TRP A 80 -7.16 9.39 1.57
CA TRP A 80 -5.91 9.85 0.97
C TRP A 80 -5.71 11.34 1.30
N CYS A 81 -4.80 11.99 0.57
CA CYS A 81 -4.49 13.43 0.60
C CYS A 81 -4.98 14.22 1.82
N ASN A 82 -4.10 14.43 2.82
CA ASN A 82 -4.43 15.20 4.02
C ASN A 82 -5.71 14.71 4.75
N GLN A 83 -5.89 13.40 4.87
CA GLN A 83 -7.03 12.76 5.56
C GLN A 83 -8.40 13.01 4.89
N CYS A 84 -8.41 13.39 3.61
CA CYS A 84 -9.64 13.44 2.83
C CYS A 84 -10.12 12.02 2.48
N VAL A 85 -11.41 11.77 2.66
CA VAL A 85 -12.08 10.58 2.13
C VAL A 85 -12.50 10.87 0.70
N CYS A 86 -12.05 10.05 -0.24
CA CYS A 86 -12.42 10.17 -1.64
C CYS A 86 -13.88 9.77 -1.83
N ALA A 87 -14.62 10.57 -2.60
CA ALA A 87 -16.02 10.28 -2.90
C ALA A 87 -16.16 9.07 -3.84
N ALA A 88 -17.40 8.59 -3.96
CA ALA A 88 -17.81 7.61 -4.96
C ALA A 88 -17.27 7.95 -6.36
N GLU A 89 -16.84 6.92 -7.09
CA GLU A 89 -16.32 7.02 -8.45
C GLU A 89 -15.00 7.84 -8.56
N SER A 90 -14.21 7.91 -7.48
CA SER A 90 -12.88 8.52 -7.52
C SER A 90 -11.92 7.62 -8.32
N ILE A 91 -11.76 7.94 -9.61
CA ILE A 91 -10.90 7.19 -10.54
C ILE A 91 -9.63 7.97 -10.85
N GLY A 92 -8.49 7.43 -10.41
CA GLY A 92 -7.13 7.96 -10.58
C GLY A 92 -6.82 9.28 -9.85
N GLN A 93 -7.86 9.98 -9.41
CA GLN A 93 -7.78 11.17 -8.58
C GLN A 93 -8.83 11.09 -7.47
N CYS A 94 -8.50 11.66 -6.32
CA CYS A 94 -9.45 11.78 -5.21
C CYS A 94 -10.44 12.92 -5.49
N VAL A 95 -11.74 12.60 -5.61
CA VAL A 95 -12.80 13.61 -5.78
C VAL A 95 -13.38 13.98 -4.42
N GLY A 96 -13.72 15.26 -4.23
CA GLY A 96 -14.35 15.76 -2.99
C GLY A 96 -13.38 16.33 -1.95
N CYS A 97 -12.07 16.32 -2.22
CA CYS A 97 -11.09 16.97 -1.37
C CYS A 97 -10.84 18.42 -1.83
N PRO A 98 -11.07 19.44 -0.98
CA PRO A 98 -10.97 20.85 -1.36
C PRO A 98 -9.52 21.35 -1.62
N SER A 99 -8.50 20.49 -1.45
CA SER A 99 -7.07 20.84 -1.53
C SER A 99 -6.25 19.76 -2.25
N VAL A 100 -6.59 19.42 -3.49
CA VAL A 100 -6.04 18.24 -4.22
C VAL A 100 -4.59 18.38 -4.72
N ASP A 101 -3.98 19.57 -4.62
CA ASP A 101 -2.78 19.92 -5.39
C ASP A 101 -1.47 19.19 -5.02
N ILE A 102 -1.42 18.43 -3.92
CA ILE A 102 -0.15 17.88 -3.39
C ILE A 102 0.03 16.37 -3.70
N CYS A 103 -1.03 15.64 -4.00
CA CYS A 103 -1.02 14.20 -3.75
C CYS A 103 -0.68 13.32 -4.97
N THR A 104 -0.92 13.81 -6.19
CA THR A 104 -0.52 13.13 -7.44
C THR A 104 0.71 13.72 -8.10
N GLY A 105 1.23 14.84 -7.59
CA GLY A 105 2.15 15.68 -8.35
C GLY A 105 1.48 16.28 -9.60
N PRO A 106 2.21 17.08 -10.40
CA PRO A 106 1.65 17.67 -11.61
C PRO A 106 1.18 16.57 -12.59
N PRO A 107 0.02 16.74 -13.26
CA PRO A 107 -0.46 15.76 -14.22
C PRO A 107 0.58 15.54 -15.31
N THR A 108 1.03 14.29 -15.47
CA THR A 108 1.90 13.90 -16.58
C THR A 108 1.09 13.89 -17.87
N ARG A 109 1.43 14.80 -18.79
CA ARG A 109 0.91 14.85 -20.16
C ARG A 109 1.80 14.04 -21.09
#